data_AF-A0A3Q2XDP7-F1
#
_entry.id   AF-A0A3Q2XDP7-F1
#
_cell.length_a   1.000
_cell.length_b   1.000
_cell.length_c   1.000
_cell.angle_alpha   90.00
_cell.angle_beta   90.00
_cell.angle_gamma   90.00
#
_symmetry.space_group_name_H-M   'P 1'
#
loop_
_entity.id
_entity.type
_entity.pdbx_description
1 polymer ?
#
loop_
_entity_poly.entity_id
_entity_poly.type
_entity_poly.pdbx_seq_one_letter_code
_entity_poly.pdbx_strand_id
1 'polypeptide(L)'
;MIYFFKLFNKRIKCVRRVKIHFCFLCFLVHVQSFYKVLKYSLKYFLTATSGLPDFPEFVASALVNGVQVGYCDSNIRTAEPTQDWMKKLVKDDPQHLDWYSEKCFGNQQVFRANIDSLKQRLNQTRGPCILQRMNGCEWDDETEEIKGFNQYGYNGEDFIALDLQTLTWIAPKPQAVITKLKWDAEKARLEHNKNYYINRCPDWLKKYVKYGRSFLQRSVLPSVSLLQRSPSSVVSCHATGFYPHRARMFWRKDEEEFHDGVDKGQILPNHDGSFQMSVQLNLSSIKPEDWSRYDCVYQFAGAETDIITKLEKKVIQTNSGKTGSEVMLLLLKYCNSGPRHPEAPTAQVPKEDHCATLLERTEESPRRGVTEQPRS
;
A
#
# COMPACT_ATOMS: atom_id res chain seq x y z
N MET A 1 41.17 5.51 -64.71
CA MET A 1 41.33 6.04 -63.33
C MET A 1 40.14 6.82 -62.79
N ILE A 2 39.43 7.65 -63.58
CA ILE A 2 38.35 8.54 -63.08
C ILE A 2 37.10 7.78 -62.57
N TYR A 3 36.77 6.63 -63.16
CA TYR A 3 35.63 5.79 -62.73
C TYR A 3 35.84 5.12 -61.37
N PHE A 4 37.07 4.70 -61.05
CA PHE A 4 37.40 4.09 -59.76
C PHE A 4 37.35 5.11 -58.62
N PHE A 5 37.78 6.35 -58.87
CA PHE A 5 37.71 7.42 -57.85
C PHE A 5 36.27 7.83 -57.52
N LYS A 6 35.35 7.84 -58.50
CA LYS A 6 33.91 8.11 -58.27
C LYS A 6 33.23 7.00 -57.45
N LEU A 7 33.59 5.73 -57.69
CA LEU A 7 33.06 4.58 -56.93
C LEU A 7 33.61 4.51 -55.51
N PHE A 8 34.89 4.84 -55.30
CA PHE A 8 35.50 4.90 -53.97
C PHE A 8 34.92 6.03 -53.12
N ASN A 9 34.71 7.22 -53.71
CA ASN A 9 34.05 8.35 -53.02
C ASN A 9 32.56 8.07 -52.71
N LYS A 10 31.83 7.34 -53.58
CA LYS A 10 30.47 6.88 -53.29
C LYS A 10 30.45 5.87 -52.13
N ARG A 11 31.39 4.92 -52.08
CA ARG A 11 31.50 3.95 -50.97
C ARG A 11 31.87 4.62 -49.65
N ILE A 12 32.80 5.57 -49.62
CA ILE A 12 33.16 6.31 -48.39
C ILE A 12 32.00 7.19 -47.89
N LYS A 13 31.28 7.89 -48.79
CA LYS A 13 30.06 8.64 -48.43
C LYS A 13 28.96 7.71 -47.93
N CYS A 14 28.79 6.53 -48.52
CA CYS A 14 27.82 5.52 -48.07
C CYS A 14 28.19 4.96 -46.69
N VAL A 15 29.45 4.61 -46.44
CA VAL A 15 29.92 4.09 -45.15
C VAL A 15 29.84 5.15 -44.04
N ARG A 16 30.13 6.43 -44.35
CA ARG A 16 29.91 7.54 -43.40
C ARG A 16 28.43 7.78 -43.12
N ARG A 17 27.55 7.73 -44.13
CA ARG A 17 26.10 7.92 -43.97
C ARG A 17 25.42 6.76 -43.22
N VAL A 18 25.90 5.53 -43.44
CA VAL A 18 25.44 4.33 -42.72
C VAL A 18 25.93 4.32 -41.27
N LYS A 19 27.19 4.70 -40.99
CA LYS A 19 27.68 4.86 -39.61
C LYS A 19 26.94 5.95 -38.84
N ILE A 20 26.61 7.07 -39.49
CA ILE A 20 25.84 8.16 -38.86
C ILE A 20 24.40 7.72 -38.58
N HIS A 21 23.74 7.03 -39.52
CA HIS A 21 22.40 6.46 -39.29
C HIS A 21 22.40 5.37 -38.21
N PHE A 22 23.44 4.52 -38.14
CA PHE A 22 23.55 3.49 -37.11
C PHE A 22 23.82 4.11 -35.74
N CYS A 23 24.67 5.13 -35.63
CA CYS A 23 24.82 5.91 -34.40
C CYS A 23 23.54 6.66 -34.01
N PHE A 24 22.79 7.22 -34.96
CA PHE A 24 21.49 7.86 -34.68
C PHE A 24 20.43 6.84 -34.26
N LEU A 25 20.43 5.63 -34.82
CA LEU A 25 19.55 4.53 -34.38
C LEU A 25 19.96 4.02 -33.00
N CYS A 26 21.25 3.84 -32.70
CA CYS A 26 21.71 3.52 -31.34
C CYS A 26 21.40 4.64 -30.34
N PHE A 27 21.48 5.90 -30.77
CA PHE A 27 21.07 7.06 -29.97
C PHE A 27 19.55 7.09 -29.80
N LEU A 28 18.74 6.75 -30.79
CA LEU A 28 17.28 6.64 -30.69
C LEU A 28 16.83 5.41 -29.89
N VAL A 29 17.62 4.33 -29.84
CA VAL A 29 17.40 3.17 -28.96
C VAL A 29 17.88 3.46 -27.53
N HIS A 30 18.86 4.33 -27.33
CA HIS A 30 19.21 4.89 -26.00
C HIS A 30 18.29 6.06 -25.57
N VAL A 31 17.62 6.72 -26.52
CA VAL A 31 16.62 7.78 -26.31
C VAL A 31 15.18 7.24 -26.40
N GLN A 32 15.00 5.92 -26.61
CA GLN A 32 13.92 5.18 -25.96
C GLN A 32 14.23 5.18 -24.47
N SER A 33 14.03 6.37 -23.92
CA SER A 33 13.93 6.70 -22.52
C SER A 33 13.44 5.50 -21.76
N PHE A 34 14.18 5.13 -20.72
CA PHE A 34 13.72 4.39 -19.57
C PHE A 34 12.51 5.13 -18.95
N TYR A 35 11.39 5.19 -19.67
CA TYR A 35 10.11 5.53 -19.11
C TYR A 35 9.78 4.37 -18.20
N LYS A 36 10.08 4.55 -16.91
CA LYS A 36 9.62 3.65 -15.86
C LYS A 36 8.11 3.60 -16.01
N VAL A 37 7.59 2.46 -16.45
CA VAL A 37 6.15 2.22 -16.58
C VAL A 37 5.54 2.31 -15.18
N LEU A 38 4.63 3.26 -14.96
CA LEU A 38 4.03 3.52 -13.66
C LEU A 38 2.53 3.27 -13.73
N LYS A 39 2.15 2.08 -13.25
CA LYS A 39 0.76 1.77 -12.95
C LYS A 39 0.33 2.50 -11.69
N TYR A 40 -0.65 3.39 -11.84
CA TYR A 40 -1.28 4.12 -10.76
C TYR A 40 -2.63 3.54 -10.39
N SER A 41 -3.03 3.66 -9.12
CA SER A 41 -4.33 3.21 -8.63
C SER A 41 -4.97 4.26 -7.72
N LEU A 42 -6.26 4.52 -7.90
CA LEU A 42 -7.12 5.24 -6.95
C LEU A 42 -8.15 4.27 -6.40
N LYS A 43 -8.11 4.03 -5.09
CA LYS A 43 -8.99 3.09 -4.38
C LYS A 43 -9.74 3.81 -3.28
N TYR A 44 -11.06 3.66 -3.25
CA TYR A 44 -11.90 4.08 -2.15
C TYR A 44 -12.34 2.86 -1.36
N PHE A 45 -12.15 2.91 -0.05
CA PHE A 45 -12.63 1.93 0.91
C PHE A 45 -13.70 2.59 1.76
N LEU A 46 -14.93 2.09 1.65
CA LEU A 46 -16.07 2.56 2.42
C LEU A 46 -16.51 1.42 3.32
N THR A 47 -16.74 1.73 4.60
CA THR A 47 -17.22 0.78 5.59
C THR A 47 -18.39 1.40 6.32
N ALA A 48 -19.52 0.71 6.35
CA ALA A 48 -20.62 1.05 7.23
C ALA A 48 -20.85 -0.06 8.25
N THR A 49 -21.21 0.34 9.47
CA THR A 49 -21.47 -0.58 10.57
C THR A 49 -22.85 -0.29 11.17
N SER A 50 -23.47 -1.33 11.73
CA SER A 50 -24.72 -1.21 12.48
C SER A 50 -24.65 -2.13 13.69
N GLY A 51 -24.96 -1.62 14.88
CA GLY A 51 -24.85 -2.36 16.14
C GLY A 51 -23.45 -2.35 16.75
N LEU A 52 -22.59 -1.38 16.38
CA LEU A 52 -21.29 -1.12 16.98
C LEU A 52 -21.25 0.34 17.49
N PRO A 53 -21.58 0.60 18.77
CA PRO A 53 -21.74 1.97 19.28
C PRO A 53 -20.42 2.75 19.39
N ASP A 54 -19.30 2.06 19.60
CA ASP A 54 -17.98 2.68 19.78
C ASP A 54 -17.24 2.95 18.45
N PHE A 55 -17.85 2.63 17.31
CA PHE A 55 -17.27 2.83 15.97
C PHE A 55 -18.16 3.77 15.15
N PRO A 56 -17.58 4.67 14.32
CA PRO A 56 -18.39 5.49 13.42
C PRO A 56 -19.28 4.61 12.54
N GLU A 57 -20.54 5.00 12.40
CA GLU A 57 -21.50 4.25 11.58
C GLU A 57 -21.03 4.15 10.12
N PHE A 58 -20.27 5.14 9.64
CA PHE A 58 -19.70 5.15 8.31
C PHE A 58 -18.30 5.76 8.32
N VAL A 59 -17.38 5.12 7.60
CA VAL A 59 -16.02 5.60 7.35
C VAL A 59 -15.71 5.42 5.87
N ALA A 60 -15.04 6.39 5.25
CA ALA A 60 -14.47 6.25 3.93
C ALA A 60 -13.03 6.75 3.86
N SER A 61 -12.21 6.06 3.08
CA SER A 61 -10.81 6.44 2.82
C SER A 61 -10.49 6.32 1.34
N ALA A 62 -9.78 7.31 0.80
CA ALA A 62 -9.23 7.30 -0.55
C ALA A 62 -7.73 7.08 -0.49
N LEU A 63 -7.24 6.13 -1.30
CA LEU A 63 -5.84 5.75 -1.39
C LEU A 63 -5.34 5.92 -2.83
N VAL A 64 -4.19 6.58 -3.00
CA VAL A 64 -3.44 6.63 -4.26
C VAL A 64 -2.16 5.81 -4.11
N ASN A 65 -1.98 4.77 -4.93
CA ASN A 65 -0.88 3.81 -4.82
C ASN A 65 -0.67 3.27 -3.39
N GLY A 66 -1.76 3.02 -2.67
CA GLY A 66 -1.73 2.50 -1.29
C GLY A 66 -1.52 3.57 -0.21
N VAL A 67 -1.26 4.83 -0.57
CA VAL A 67 -1.11 5.94 0.38
C VAL A 67 -2.47 6.60 0.58
N GLN A 68 -2.92 6.73 1.82
CA GLN A 68 -4.15 7.44 2.14
C GLN A 68 -3.98 8.93 1.79
N VAL A 69 -4.92 9.46 1.01
CA VAL A 69 -4.93 10.87 0.55
C VAL A 69 -6.16 11.62 1.04
N GLY A 70 -7.21 10.90 1.44
CA GLY A 70 -8.44 11.47 1.96
C GLY A 70 -9.12 10.54 2.95
N TYR A 71 -9.73 11.13 3.97
CA TYR A 71 -10.49 10.43 5.01
C TYR A 71 -11.81 11.17 5.26
N CYS A 72 -12.86 10.43 5.61
CA CYS A 72 -14.07 11.00 6.20
C CYS A 72 -14.80 9.96 7.06
N ASP A 73 -15.53 10.41 8.06
CA ASP A 73 -16.43 9.56 8.85
C ASP A 73 -17.71 10.29 9.27
N SER A 74 -18.65 9.52 9.81
CA SER A 74 -19.96 10.01 10.26
C SER A 74 -19.92 10.98 11.45
N ASN A 75 -18.80 11.04 12.18
CA ASN A 75 -18.62 11.88 13.36
C ASN A 75 -18.07 13.26 12.97
N ILE A 76 -17.02 13.30 12.16
CA ILE A 76 -16.36 14.56 11.75
C ILE A 76 -17.12 15.28 10.63
N ARG A 77 -17.91 14.54 9.83
CA ARG A 77 -18.79 15.11 8.79
C ARG A 77 -18.05 16.02 7.79
N THR A 78 -16.73 15.89 7.67
CA THR A 78 -15.93 16.68 6.72
C THR A 78 -14.89 15.76 6.12
N ALA A 79 -14.58 15.99 4.85
CA ALA A 79 -13.49 15.31 4.18
C ALA A 79 -12.15 15.92 4.57
N GLU A 80 -11.19 15.09 4.99
CA GLU A 80 -9.86 15.54 5.39
C GLU A 80 -8.80 15.06 4.40
N PRO A 81 -8.07 15.97 3.72
CA PRO A 81 -6.90 15.62 2.93
C PRO A 81 -5.71 15.31 3.84
N THR A 82 -5.10 14.14 3.68
CA THR A 82 -4.02 13.66 4.56
C THR A 82 -2.61 14.01 4.07
N GLN A 83 -2.44 14.19 2.76
CA GLN A 83 -1.14 14.50 2.13
C GLN A 83 -1.01 15.99 1.79
N ASP A 84 0.19 16.56 1.91
CA ASP A 84 0.40 18.00 1.65
C ASP A 84 0.09 18.40 0.20
N TRP A 85 0.41 17.54 -0.76
CA TRP A 85 0.03 17.75 -2.16
C TRP A 85 -1.48 17.65 -2.39
N MET A 86 -2.20 16.91 -1.55
CA MET A 86 -3.66 16.84 -1.59
C MET A 86 -4.31 18.06 -0.93
N LYS A 87 -3.74 18.56 0.18
CA LYS A 87 -4.11 19.85 0.77
C LYS A 87 -3.94 20.99 -0.24
N LYS A 88 -2.85 20.96 -1.01
CA LYS A 88 -2.63 21.93 -2.10
C LYS A 88 -3.71 21.81 -3.18
N LEU A 89 -4.08 20.61 -3.60
CA LEU A 89 -5.17 20.41 -4.58
C LEU A 89 -6.47 21.03 -4.07
N VAL A 90 -6.86 20.75 -2.83
CA VAL A 90 -8.07 21.30 -2.21
C VAL A 90 -8.05 22.83 -2.15
N LYS A 91 -6.88 23.43 -1.91
CA LYS A 91 -6.71 24.89 -1.92
C LYS A 91 -6.87 25.47 -3.34
N ASP A 92 -6.31 24.80 -4.35
CA ASP A 92 -6.35 25.25 -5.74
C ASP A 92 -7.71 24.96 -6.42
N ASP A 93 -8.44 23.95 -5.94
CA ASP A 93 -9.76 23.55 -6.42
C ASP A 93 -10.71 23.18 -5.25
N PRO A 94 -11.34 24.18 -4.60
CA PRO A 94 -12.25 23.95 -3.49
C PRO A 94 -13.46 23.07 -3.83
N GLN A 95 -13.94 23.11 -5.09
CA GLN A 95 -15.08 22.30 -5.54
C GLN A 95 -14.80 20.80 -5.46
N HIS A 96 -13.52 20.41 -5.51
CA HIS A 96 -13.12 19.02 -5.30
C HIS A 96 -13.44 18.53 -3.88
N LEU A 97 -13.18 19.37 -2.87
CA LEU A 97 -13.44 19.04 -1.47
C LEU A 97 -14.94 18.95 -1.20
N ASP A 98 -15.71 19.88 -1.77
CA ASP A 98 -17.17 19.87 -1.68
C ASP A 98 -17.73 18.57 -2.27
N TRP A 99 -17.28 18.19 -3.47
CA TRP A 99 -17.68 16.94 -4.11
C TRP A 99 -17.34 15.71 -3.25
N TYR A 100 -16.13 15.65 -2.68
CA TYR A 100 -15.72 14.52 -1.86
C TYR A 100 -16.53 14.44 -0.56
N SER A 101 -16.82 15.58 0.06
CA SER A 101 -17.66 15.68 1.27
C SER A 101 -19.09 15.23 0.97
N GLU A 102 -19.72 15.74 -0.09
CA GLU A 102 -21.05 15.31 -0.54
C GLU A 102 -21.11 13.81 -0.81
N LYS A 103 -20.08 13.23 -1.45
CA LYS A 103 -20.00 11.78 -1.66
C LYS A 103 -19.88 11.02 -0.35
N CYS A 104 -19.15 11.52 0.63
CA CYS A 104 -19.08 10.87 1.94
C CYS A 104 -20.47 10.75 2.58
N PHE A 105 -21.19 11.86 2.68
CA PHE A 105 -22.53 11.91 3.27
C PHE A 105 -23.58 11.12 2.49
N GLY A 106 -23.57 11.26 1.17
CA GLY A 106 -24.49 10.51 0.30
C GLY A 106 -24.28 9.01 0.45
N ASN A 107 -23.02 8.54 0.53
CA ASN A 107 -22.74 7.13 0.75
C ASN A 107 -23.17 6.67 2.15
N GLN A 108 -23.01 7.47 3.21
CA GLN A 108 -23.49 7.10 4.55
C GLN A 108 -24.98 6.71 4.52
N GLN A 109 -25.84 7.54 3.92
CA GLN A 109 -27.27 7.27 3.84
C GLN A 109 -27.59 6.02 2.99
N VAL A 110 -26.91 5.88 1.86
CA VAL A 110 -27.08 4.71 0.98
C VAL A 110 -26.66 3.41 1.68
N PHE A 111 -25.56 3.43 2.43
CA PHE A 111 -25.10 2.26 3.16
C PHE A 111 -26.01 1.88 4.32
N ARG A 112 -26.52 2.86 5.08
CA ARG A 112 -27.52 2.62 6.12
C ARG A 112 -28.74 1.90 5.54
N ALA A 113 -29.34 2.44 4.49
CA ALA A 113 -30.49 1.83 3.81
C ALA A 113 -30.18 0.42 3.28
N ASN A 114 -28.97 0.20 2.72
CA ASN A 114 -28.55 -1.11 2.25
C ASN A 114 -28.41 -2.12 3.40
N ILE A 115 -27.83 -1.72 4.54
CA ILE A 115 -27.71 -2.59 5.72
C ILE A 115 -29.10 -2.96 6.25
N ASP A 116 -30.00 -1.99 6.41
CA ASP A 116 -31.36 -2.27 6.91
C ASP A 116 -32.10 -3.25 6.00
N SER A 117 -31.98 -3.04 4.69
CA SER A 117 -32.57 -3.90 3.68
C SER A 117 -31.96 -5.31 3.67
N LEU A 118 -30.65 -5.44 3.92
CA LEU A 118 -29.96 -6.74 4.05
C LEU A 118 -30.37 -7.46 5.33
N LYS A 119 -30.42 -6.76 6.47
CA LYS A 119 -30.85 -7.31 7.75
C LYS A 119 -32.25 -7.92 7.67
N GLN A 120 -33.18 -7.19 7.06
CA GLN A 120 -34.55 -7.68 6.84
C GLN A 120 -34.56 -8.92 5.93
N ARG A 121 -33.88 -8.89 4.78
CA ARG A 121 -33.86 -10.02 3.84
C ARG A 121 -33.21 -11.29 4.39
N LEU A 122 -32.20 -11.12 5.24
CA LEU A 122 -31.43 -12.23 5.81
C LEU A 122 -31.92 -12.63 7.21
N ASN A 123 -33.03 -12.05 7.69
CA ASN A 123 -33.58 -12.25 9.03
C ASN A 123 -32.53 -12.04 10.15
N GLN A 124 -31.59 -11.12 9.93
CA GLN A 124 -30.54 -10.79 10.90
C GLN A 124 -31.07 -9.74 11.88
N THR A 125 -31.60 -10.21 13.01
CA THR A 125 -32.25 -9.37 14.02
C THR A 125 -31.31 -8.95 15.16
N ARG A 126 -30.16 -9.62 15.32
CA ARG A 126 -29.20 -9.40 16.40
C ARG A 126 -27.77 -9.41 15.90
N GLY A 127 -26.90 -8.69 16.60
CA GLY A 127 -25.47 -8.62 16.33
C GLY A 127 -25.07 -7.52 15.35
N PRO A 128 -23.76 -7.21 15.30
CA PRO A 128 -23.23 -6.20 14.42
C PRO A 128 -23.34 -6.64 12.96
N CYS A 129 -23.54 -5.68 12.06
CA CYS A 129 -23.45 -5.89 10.61
C CYS A 129 -22.47 -4.90 10.01
N ILE A 130 -21.66 -5.38 9.07
CA ILE A 130 -20.63 -4.59 8.42
C ILE A 130 -20.84 -4.73 6.91
N LEU A 131 -21.06 -3.60 6.23
CA LEU A 131 -21.09 -3.53 4.77
C LEU A 131 -19.89 -2.72 4.30
N GLN A 132 -19.06 -3.35 3.48
CA GLN A 132 -17.85 -2.75 2.92
C GLN A 132 -18.00 -2.58 1.41
N ARG A 133 -17.38 -1.55 0.86
CA ARG A 133 -17.22 -1.37 -0.58
C ARG A 133 -15.79 -0.97 -0.88
N MET A 134 -15.19 -1.67 -1.84
CA MET A 134 -13.93 -1.29 -2.44
C MET A 134 -14.20 -0.92 -3.89
N ASN A 135 -13.89 0.32 -4.28
CA ASN A 135 -14.14 0.78 -5.63
C ASN A 135 -13.06 1.75 -6.11
N GLY A 136 -12.99 1.99 -7.41
CA GLY A 136 -12.01 2.90 -7.98
C GLY A 136 -11.52 2.48 -9.35
N CYS A 137 -10.31 2.88 -9.68
CA CYS A 137 -9.70 2.63 -10.98
C CYS A 137 -8.18 2.51 -10.89
N GLU A 138 -7.62 1.81 -11.86
CA GLU A 138 -6.20 1.76 -12.19
C GLU A 138 -5.97 2.38 -13.56
N TRP A 139 -4.83 3.05 -13.70
CA TRP A 139 -4.38 3.67 -14.95
C TRP A 139 -2.91 3.30 -15.19
N ASP A 140 -2.65 2.76 -16.37
CA ASP A 140 -1.32 2.52 -16.88
C ASP A 140 -0.89 3.71 -17.77
N ASP A 141 0.17 4.41 -17.38
CA ASP A 141 0.60 5.66 -18.02
C ASP A 141 1.36 5.47 -19.35
N GLU A 142 1.65 4.23 -19.73
CA GLU A 142 2.27 3.88 -21.00
C GLU A 142 1.22 3.40 -22.02
N THR A 143 0.40 2.44 -21.62
CA THR A 143 -0.61 1.83 -22.49
C THR A 143 -1.94 2.58 -22.50
N GLU A 144 -2.12 3.53 -21.59
CA GLU A 144 -3.40 4.20 -21.29
C GLU A 144 -4.52 3.22 -20.89
N GLU A 145 -4.17 1.98 -20.52
CA GLU A 145 -5.13 0.97 -20.06
C GLU A 145 -5.80 1.45 -18.76
N ILE A 146 -7.14 1.40 -18.73
CA ILE A 146 -7.96 1.71 -17.55
C ILE A 146 -8.65 0.44 -17.06
N LYS A 147 -8.54 0.18 -15.76
CA LYS A 147 -9.30 -0.89 -15.09
C LYS A 147 -10.13 -0.30 -13.98
N GLY A 148 -11.45 -0.39 -14.11
CA GLY A 148 -12.39 0.01 -13.06
C GLY A 148 -12.79 -1.18 -12.19
N PHE A 149 -13.12 -0.93 -10.93
CA PHE A 149 -13.64 -1.95 -10.03
C PHE A 149 -14.66 -1.37 -9.05
N ASN A 150 -15.63 -2.19 -8.67
CA ASN A 150 -16.66 -1.86 -7.70
C ASN A 150 -17.20 -3.15 -7.07
N GLN A 151 -16.76 -3.44 -5.86
CA GLN A 151 -17.11 -4.65 -5.14
C GLN A 151 -17.56 -4.34 -3.72
N TYR A 152 -18.42 -5.19 -3.19
CA TYR A 152 -18.94 -5.10 -1.85
C TYR A 152 -18.63 -6.39 -1.09
N GLY A 153 -18.31 -6.22 0.20
CA GLY A 153 -18.23 -7.29 1.18
C GLY A 153 -19.29 -7.11 2.26
N TYR A 154 -19.78 -8.22 2.81
CA TYR A 154 -20.77 -8.23 3.88
C TYR A 154 -20.29 -9.14 5.00
N ASN A 155 -20.16 -8.58 6.22
CA ASN A 155 -19.61 -9.26 7.40
C ASN A 155 -18.25 -9.93 7.15
N GLY A 156 -17.37 -9.26 6.37
CA GLY A 156 -16.03 -9.74 6.06
C GLY A 156 -15.93 -10.74 4.91
N GLU A 157 -17.04 -11.16 4.31
CA GLU A 157 -17.04 -12.05 3.14
C GLU A 157 -17.36 -11.28 1.84
N ASP A 158 -16.82 -11.75 0.72
CA ASP A 158 -17.22 -11.28 -0.62
C ASP A 158 -18.72 -11.42 -0.83
N PHE A 159 -19.36 -10.33 -1.23
CA PHE A 159 -20.82 -10.27 -1.37
C PHE A 159 -21.27 -10.11 -2.82
N ILE A 160 -20.85 -9.03 -3.49
CA ILE A 160 -21.24 -8.76 -4.89
C ILE A 160 -20.21 -7.85 -5.58
N ALA A 161 -19.92 -8.09 -6.85
CA ALA A 161 -18.97 -7.29 -7.63
C ALA A 161 -19.54 -6.91 -9.00
N LEU A 162 -19.26 -5.70 -9.50
CA LEU A 162 -19.72 -5.28 -10.82
C LEU A 162 -18.69 -5.67 -11.88
N ASP A 163 -19.11 -6.47 -12.87
CA ASP A 163 -18.36 -6.66 -14.09
C ASP A 163 -18.67 -5.51 -15.07
N LEU A 164 -17.69 -4.64 -15.28
CA LEU A 164 -17.81 -3.49 -16.17
C LEU A 164 -17.76 -3.86 -17.66
N GLN A 165 -17.31 -5.07 -18.00
CA GLN A 165 -17.28 -5.54 -19.39
C GLN A 165 -18.68 -5.97 -19.84
N THR A 166 -19.34 -6.84 -19.06
CA THR A 166 -20.70 -7.30 -19.35
C THR A 166 -21.79 -6.37 -18.83
N LEU A 167 -21.45 -5.42 -17.96
CA LEU A 167 -22.38 -4.58 -17.21
C LEU A 167 -23.41 -5.40 -16.44
N THR A 168 -22.91 -6.40 -15.71
CA THR A 168 -23.72 -7.22 -14.81
C THR A 168 -23.02 -7.41 -13.48
N TRP A 169 -23.81 -7.62 -12.43
CA TRP A 169 -23.28 -7.92 -11.10
C TRP A 169 -22.97 -9.41 -10.97
N ILE A 170 -21.83 -9.76 -10.38
CA ILE A 170 -21.44 -11.11 -10.02
C ILE A 170 -21.79 -11.32 -8.54
N ALA A 171 -22.60 -12.33 -8.25
CA ALA A 171 -23.02 -12.70 -6.90
C ALA A 171 -22.36 -14.03 -6.51
N PRO A 172 -21.18 -14.02 -5.85
CA PRO A 172 -20.49 -15.24 -5.42
C PRO A 172 -21.24 -16.05 -4.36
N LYS A 173 -22.24 -15.45 -3.69
CA LYS A 173 -22.99 -16.07 -2.60
C LYS A 173 -24.50 -16.01 -2.84
N PRO A 174 -25.27 -17.02 -2.40
CA PRO A 174 -26.74 -17.02 -2.54
C PRO A 174 -27.40 -15.78 -1.93
N GLN A 175 -26.91 -15.27 -0.80
CA GLN A 175 -27.44 -14.06 -0.15
C GLN A 175 -27.40 -12.80 -1.02
N ALA A 176 -26.56 -12.77 -2.06
CA ALA A 176 -26.42 -11.62 -2.95
C ALA A 176 -27.28 -11.70 -4.22
N VAL A 177 -27.90 -12.85 -4.52
CA VAL A 177 -28.64 -13.07 -5.79
C VAL A 177 -29.81 -12.09 -5.95
N ILE A 178 -30.56 -11.83 -4.87
CA ILE A 178 -31.67 -10.86 -4.91
C ILE A 178 -31.15 -9.45 -5.19
N THR A 179 -30.01 -9.07 -4.59
CA THR A 179 -29.35 -7.77 -4.85
C THR A 179 -28.89 -7.68 -6.31
N LYS A 180 -28.27 -8.75 -6.84
CA LYS A 180 -27.87 -8.84 -8.25
C LYS A 180 -29.06 -8.60 -9.17
N LEU A 181 -30.15 -9.34 -9.01
CA LEU A 181 -31.32 -9.20 -9.88
C LEU A 181 -31.90 -7.78 -9.87
N LYS A 182 -31.98 -7.15 -8.70
CA LYS A 182 -32.44 -5.76 -8.57
C LYS A 182 -31.49 -4.78 -9.27
N TRP A 183 -30.20 -4.86 -8.98
CA TRP A 183 -29.23 -3.90 -9.50
C TRP A 183 -28.90 -4.12 -10.98
N ASP A 184 -29.05 -5.35 -11.51
CA ASP A 184 -28.95 -5.66 -12.95
C ASP A 184 -30.11 -5.06 -13.76
N ALA A 185 -31.27 -4.88 -13.13
CA ALA A 185 -32.43 -4.24 -13.75
C ALA A 185 -32.30 -2.71 -13.81
N GLU A 186 -31.46 -2.10 -12.95
CA GLU A 186 -31.20 -0.66 -12.92
C GLU A 186 -30.20 -0.22 -14.02
N LYS A 187 -30.62 -0.30 -15.29
CA LYS A 187 -29.74 -0.02 -16.45
C LYS A 187 -29.07 1.36 -16.41
N ALA A 188 -29.80 2.41 -16.02
CA ALA A 188 -29.23 3.75 -15.88
C ALA A 188 -28.09 3.81 -14.84
N ARG A 189 -28.21 3.05 -13.74
CA ARG A 189 -27.16 2.99 -12.71
C ARG A 189 -25.93 2.22 -13.19
N LEU A 190 -26.11 1.16 -13.96
CA LEU A 190 -25.00 0.41 -14.56
C LEU A 190 -24.19 1.30 -15.51
N GLU A 191 -24.85 2.05 -16.39
CA GLU A 191 -24.19 3.00 -17.28
C GLU A 191 -23.51 4.13 -16.51
N HIS A 192 -24.15 4.66 -15.45
CA HIS A 192 -23.52 5.63 -14.56
C HIS A 192 -22.25 5.08 -13.91
N ASN A 193 -22.28 3.85 -13.38
CA ASN A 193 -21.12 3.20 -12.79
C ASN A 193 -20.01 3.03 -13.84
N LYS A 194 -20.34 2.56 -15.05
CA LYS A 194 -19.36 2.43 -16.14
C LYS A 194 -18.68 3.75 -16.44
N ASN A 195 -19.46 4.80 -16.68
CA ASN A 195 -18.92 6.12 -16.96
C ASN A 195 -18.06 6.65 -15.80
N TYR A 196 -18.47 6.39 -14.56
CA TYR A 196 -17.66 6.80 -13.40
C TYR A 196 -16.31 6.09 -13.37
N TYR A 197 -16.28 4.76 -13.44
CA TYR A 197 -15.04 3.99 -13.25
C TYR A 197 -14.11 4.00 -14.47
N ILE A 198 -14.65 4.18 -15.68
CA ILE A 198 -13.87 4.18 -16.92
C ILE A 198 -13.43 5.59 -17.35
N ASN A 199 -14.20 6.64 -17.00
CA ASN A 199 -13.87 8.01 -17.43
C ASN A 199 -13.54 8.92 -16.22
N ARG A 200 -14.50 9.11 -15.29
CA ARG A 200 -14.36 10.10 -14.20
C ARG A 200 -13.27 9.74 -13.19
N CYS A 201 -13.16 8.47 -12.81
CA CYS A 201 -12.15 8.03 -11.85
C CYS A 201 -10.73 8.22 -12.41
N PRO A 202 -10.42 7.82 -13.65
CA PRO A 202 -9.13 8.12 -14.28
C PRO A 202 -8.83 9.61 -14.36
N ASP A 203 -9.81 10.47 -14.65
CA ASP A 203 -9.60 11.93 -14.65
C ASP A 203 -9.14 12.43 -13.28
N TRP A 204 -9.79 11.97 -12.21
CA TRP A 204 -9.36 12.26 -10.84
C TRP A 204 -7.98 11.71 -10.54
N LEU A 205 -7.71 10.46 -10.91
CA LEU A 205 -6.41 9.84 -10.67
C LEU A 205 -5.28 10.59 -11.40
N LYS A 206 -5.46 10.94 -12.67
CA LYS A 206 -4.51 11.75 -13.46
C LYS A 206 -4.27 13.11 -12.81
N LYS A 207 -5.32 13.77 -12.30
CA LYS A 207 -5.20 15.02 -11.55
C LYS A 207 -4.40 14.84 -10.25
N TYR A 208 -4.69 13.82 -9.46
CA TYR A 208 -3.95 13.54 -8.22
C TYR A 208 -2.48 13.24 -8.51
N VAL A 209 -2.19 12.46 -9.56
CA VAL A 209 -0.82 12.17 -10.00
C VAL A 209 -0.08 13.44 -10.40
N LYS A 210 -0.74 14.41 -11.05
CA LYS A 210 -0.14 15.71 -11.38
C LYS A 210 0.28 16.49 -10.13
N TYR A 211 -0.56 16.52 -9.10
CA TYR A 211 -0.26 17.21 -7.83
C TYR A 211 0.80 16.47 -7.00
N GLY A 212 0.68 15.15 -6.91
CA GLY A 212 1.53 14.29 -6.10
C GLY A 212 2.75 13.74 -6.84
N ARG A 213 3.11 14.23 -8.04
CA ARG A 213 4.12 13.60 -8.92
C ARG A 213 5.44 13.31 -8.21
N SER A 214 6.02 14.31 -7.54
CA SER A 214 7.30 14.16 -6.83
C SER A 214 7.23 13.10 -5.72
N PHE A 215 6.10 13.02 -5.03
CA PHE A 215 5.84 12.05 -3.99
C PHE A 215 5.62 10.65 -4.58
N LEU A 216 4.73 10.51 -5.56
CA LEU A 216 4.29 9.22 -6.09
C LEU A 216 5.31 8.53 -7.00
N GLN A 217 6.25 9.29 -7.57
CA GLN A 217 7.31 8.76 -8.44
C GLN A 217 8.62 8.49 -7.69
N ARG A 218 8.70 8.81 -6.40
CA ARG A 218 9.91 8.54 -5.61
C ARG A 218 10.16 7.04 -5.51
N SER A 219 11.42 6.71 -5.34
CA SER A 219 11.88 5.36 -5.04
C SER A 219 12.74 5.45 -3.80
N VAL A 220 12.35 4.76 -2.73
CA VAL A 220 13.05 4.79 -1.46
C VAL A 220 13.26 3.35 -1.00
N LEU A 221 14.53 2.99 -0.78
CA LEU A 221 14.90 1.67 -0.24
C LEU A 221 14.66 1.63 1.27
N PRO A 222 14.35 0.44 1.82
CA PRO A 222 14.16 0.31 3.26
C PRO A 222 15.48 0.35 4.02
N SER A 223 15.36 0.64 5.32
CA SER A 223 16.28 0.14 6.32
C SER A 223 15.83 -1.26 6.75
N VAL A 224 16.75 -2.23 6.72
CA VAL A 224 16.49 -3.63 7.12
C VAL A 224 17.21 -3.95 8.42
N SER A 225 16.54 -4.62 9.35
CA SER A 225 17.11 -5.00 10.66
C SER A 225 16.60 -6.37 11.10
N LEU A 226 17.47 -7.14 11.77
CA LEU A 226 17.07 -8.36 12.48
C LEU A 226 16.72 -8.00 13.92
N LEU A 227 15.49 -8.31 14.34
CA LEU A 227 14.93 -7.97 15.63
C LEU A 227 14.56 -9.24 16.39
N GLN A 228 14.85 -9.28 17.69
CA GLN A 228 14.50 -10.41 18.55
C GLN A 228 14.16 -9.91 19.96
N ARG A 229 12.97 -10.28 20.49
CA ARG A 229 12.53 -9.83 21.82
C ARG A 229 13.41 -10.41 22.94
N SER A 230 13.68 -11.71 22.90
CA SER A 230 14.57 -12.45 23.80
C SER A 230 15.34 -13.52 23.03
N PRO A 231 16.44 -14.10 23.56
CA PRO A 231 17.20 -15.14 22.84
C PRO A 231 16.40 -16.38 22.43
N SER A 232 15.27 -16.65 23.09
CA SER A 232 14.34 -17.74 22.77
C SER A 232 13.18 -17.34 21.85
N SER A 233 13.02 -16.06 21.55
CA SER A 233 11.98 -15.57 20.64
C SER A 233 12.36 -15.85 19.19
N VAL A 234 11.36 -15.90 18.31
CA VAL A 234 11.59 -15.90 16.86
C VAL A 234 12.35 -14.64 16.43
N VAL A 235 13.16 -14.76 15.38
CA VAL A 235 13.87 -13.63 14.80
C VAL A 235 13.00 -13.02 13.71
N SER A 236 12.73 -11.73 13.82
CA SER A 236 12.00 -10.96 12.81
C SER A 236 12.98 -10.19 11.96
N CYS A 237 13.04 -10.48 10.66
CA CYS A 237 13.69 -9.59 9.73
C CYS A 237 12.67 -8.53 9.30
N HIS A 238 12.95 -7.27 9.63
CA HIS A 238 12.03 -6.16 9.45
C HIS A 238 12.60 -5.12 8.51
N ALA A 239 11.82 -4.72 7.51
CA ALA A 239 12.15 -3.68 6.55
C ALA A 239 11.15 -2.53 6.70
N THR A 240 11.63 -1.29 6.85
CA THR A 240 10.78 -0.10 6.98
C THR A 240 11.34 1.10 6.22
N GLY A 241 10.47 2.05 5.86
CA GLY A 241 10.84 3.29 5.18
C GLY A 241 10.87 3.19 3.65
N PHE A 242 10.36 2.11 3.06
CA PHE A 242 10.40 1.92 1.61
C PHE A 242 9.17 2.46 0.89
N TYR A 243 9.35 2.86 -0.37
CA TYR A 243 8.25 3.28 -1.25
C TYR A 243 8.62 3.09 -2.72
N PRO A 244 7.75 2.51 -3.58
CA PRO A 244 6.34 2.15 -3.32
C PRO A 244 6.14 0.85 -2.54
N HIS A 245 4.89 0.49 -2.25
CA HIS A 245 4.47 -0.74 -1.53
C HIS A 245 4.67 -2.05 -2.32
N ARG A 246 5.60 -2.10 -3.28
CA ARG A 246 5.85 -3.28 -4.12
C ARG A 246 7.20 -3.88 -3.79
N ALA A 247 7.18 -4.83 -2.87
CA ALA A 247 8.38 -5.52 -2.43
C ALA A 247 8.06 -6.93 -1.94
N ARG A 248 9.09 -7.76 -1.88
CA ARG A 248 9.03 -9.14 -1.42
C ARG A 248 10.14 -9.35 -0.39
N MET A 249 9.84 -10.12 0.64
CA MET A 249 10.80 -10.44 1.70
C MET A 249 10.68 -11.91 2.09
N PHE A 250 11.82 -12.58 2.22
CA PHE A 250 11.88 -14.01 2.51
C PHE A 250 13.22 -14.40 3.14
N TRP A 251 13.25 -15.58 3.74
CA TRP A 251 14.48 -16.20 4.21
C TRP A 251 15.05 -17.11 3.13
N ARG A 252 16.37 -17.13 3.01
CA ARG A 252 17.10 -18.15 2.27
C ARG A 252 17.92 -19.00 3.20
N LYS A 253 18.17 -20.23 2.76
CA LYS A 253 19.16 -21.14 3.33
C LYS A 253 20.03 -21.64 2.18
N ASP A 254 21.34 -21.43 2.26
CA ASP A 254 22.28 -21.84 1.21
C ASP A 254 21.83 -21.39 -0.20
N GLU A 255 21.42 -20.12 -0.31
CA GLU A 255 20.93 -19.46 -1.54
C GLU A 255 19.54 -19.87 -2.06
N GLU A 256 18.89 -20.86 -1.45
CA GLU A 256 17.53 -21.28 -1.80
C GLU A 256 16.49 -20.67 -0.85
N GLU A 257 15.30 -20.32 -1.35
CA GLU A 257 14.21 -19.81 -0.50
C GLU A 257 13.78 -20.88 0.52
N PHE A 258 13.74 -20.48 1.78
CA PHE A 258 13.44 -21.35 2.91
C PHE A 258 12.05 -21.04 3.47
N HIS A 259 11.29 -22.09 3.77
CA HIS A 259 9.88 -21.99 4.16
C HIS A 259 9.56 -22.55 5.56
N ASP A 260 10.35 -23.51 6.06
CA ASP A 260 10.03 -24.19 7.33
C ASP A 260 10.19 -23.24 8.52
N GLY A 261 9.15 -23.09 9.34
CA GLY A 261 9.18 -22.19 10.50
C GLY A 261 9.30 -20.71 10.12
N VAL A 262 8.97 -20.35 8.87
CA VAL A 262 8.92 -18.97 8.39
C VAL A 262 7.49 -18.46 8.39
N ASP A 263 7.29 -17.27 8.96
CA ASP A 263 6.00 -16.56 8.91
C ASP A 263 6.18 -15.21 8.20
N LYS A 264 5.43 -15.00 7.11
CA LYS A 264 5.51 -13.81 6.27
C LYS A 264 4.44 -12.81 6.70
N GLY A 265 4.89 -11.66 7.19
CA GLY A 265 4.01 -10.55 7.53
C GLY A 265 3.45 -9.83 6.29
N GLN A 266 2.44 -9.00 6.53
CA GLN A 266 1.86 -8.13 5.51
C GLN A 266 2.70 -6.85 5.30
N ILE A 267 2.48 -6.18 4.17
CA ILE A 267 2.97 -4.83 3.95
C ILE A 267 2.03 -3.86 4.66
N LEU A 268 2.57 -3.06 5.57
CA LEU A 268 1.82 -2.08 6.36
C LEU A 268 2.26 -0.67 6.01
N PRO A 269 1.34 0.32 6.00
CA PRO A 269 1.69 1.71 5.79
C PRO A 269 2.33 2.34 7.04
N ASN A 270 3.20 3.33 6.82
CA ASN A 270 3.72 4.24 7.84
C ASN A 270 3.00 5.61 7.74
N HIS A 271 3.07 6.41 8.82
CA HIS A 271 2.46 7.74 8.88
C HIS A 271 3.05 8.73 7.86
N ASP A 272 4.32 8.57 7.49
CA ASP A 272 5.02 9.38 6.47
C ASP A 272 4.69 8.95 5.02
N GLY A 273 3.80 7.97 4.84
CA GLY A 273 3.42 7.41 3.55
C GLY A 273 4.47 6.48 2.93
N SER A 274 5.49 6.08 3.67
CA SER A 274 6.31 4.91 3.35
C SER A 274 5.63 3.61 3.83
N PHE A 275 6.29 2.47 3.62
CA PHE A 275 5.78 1.16 4.00
C PHE A 275 6.79 0.39 4.85
N GLN A 276 6.27 -0.60 5.56
CA GLN A 276 7.05 -1.56 6.35
C GLN A 276 6.54 -2.98 6.10
N MET A 277 7.40 -3.98 6.30
CA MET A 277 7.03 -5.39 6.30
C MET A 277 8.02 -6.20 7.13
N SER A 278 7.66 -7.43 7.48
CA SER A 278 8.59 -8.33 8.17
C SER A 278 8.38 -9.79 7.79
N VAL A 279 9.44 -10.58 7.93
CA VAL A 279 9.41 -12.03 7.80
C VAL A 279 10.11 -12.64 9.02
N GLN A 280 9.40 -13.50 9.73
CA GLN A 280 9.88 -14.14 10.96
C GLN A 280 10.44 -15.52 10.66
N LEU A 281 11.47 -15.92 11.40
CA LEU A 281 12.07 -17.25 11.34
C LEU A 281 12.16 -17.83 12.75
N ASN A 282 11.63 -19.04 12.93
CA ASN A 282 11.76 -19.79 14.15
C ASN A 282 13.10 -20.54 14.18
N LEU A 283 13.96 -20.19 15.14
CA LEU A 283 15.29 -20.79 15.31
C LEU A 283 15.31 -21.99 16.25
N SER A 284 14.16 -22.42 16.80
CA SER A 284 14.10 -23.49 17.81
C SER A 284 14.67 -24.84 17.31
N SER A 285 14.59 -25.11 16.01
CA SER A 285 15.14 -26.30 15.37
C SER A 285 16.49 -26.08 14.68
N ILE A 286 17.05 -24.86 14.75
CA ILE A 286 18.26 -24.46 14.01
C ILE A 286 19.40 -24.23 15.00
N LYS A 287 20.45 -25.03 14.85
CA LYS A 287 21.64 -24.91 15.68
C LYS A 287 22.35 -23.57 15.43
N PRO A 288 22.88 -22.88 16.46
CA PRO A 288 23.60 -21.61 16.31
C PRO A 288 24.72 -21.62 15.27
N GLU A 289 25.39 -22.76 15.08
CA GLU A 289 26.48 -22.94 14.11
C GLU A 289 25.98 -22.85 12.66
N ASP A 290 24.73 -23.26 12.41
CA ASP A 290 24.10 -23.24 11.10
C ASP A 290 23.48 -21.88 10.76
N TRP A 291 23.43 -20.91 11.69
CA TRP A 291 22.79 -19.60 11.44
C TRP A 291 23.41 -18.86 10.26
N SER A 292 24.72 -18.98 10.05
CA SER A 292 25.45 -18.33 8.95
C SER A 292 25.01 -18.77 7.55
N ARG A 293 24.30 -19.89 7.45
CA ARG A 293 23.70 -20.42 6.22
C ARG A 293 22.40 -19.72 5.84
N TYR A 294 21.83 -18.94 6.76
CA TYR A 294 20.56 -18.25 6.58
C TYR A 294 20.78 -16.76 6.35
N ASP A 295 20.05 -16.21 5.39
CA ASP A 295 19.98 -14.77 5.17
C ASP A 295 18.55 -14.33 4.85
N CYS A 296 18.23 -13.13 5.30
CA CYS A 296 16.99 -12.47 4.97
C CYS A 296 17.20 -11.62 3.72
N VAL A 297 16.33 -11.80 2.73
CA VAL A 297 16.39 -11.09 1.45
C VAL A 297 15.20 -10.16 1.35
N TYR A 298 15.48 -8.90 1.03
CA TYR A 298 14.48 -7.94 0.61
C TYR A 298 14.68 -7.61 -0.88
N GLN A 299 13.64 -7.87 -1.66
CA GLN A 299 13.58 -7.59 -3.09
C GLN A 299 12.60 -6.45 -3.35
N PHE A 300 13.10 -5.38 -3.95
CA PHE A 300 12.31 -4.18 -4.22
C PHE A 300 11.96 -4.10 -5.70
N ALA A 301 10.70 -3.82 -6.03
CA ALA A 301 10.29 -3.68 -7.42
C ALA A 301 11.00 -2.47 -8.06
N GLY A 302 11.91 -2.75 -8.98
CA GLY A 302 12.70 -1.74 -9.70
C GLY A 302 14.00 -1.34 -9.02
N ALA A 303 14.48 -2.08 -8.02
CA ALA A 303 15.89 -2.03 -7.62
C ALA A 303 16.72 -3.00 -8.47
N GLU A 304 17.98 -2.63 -8.74
CA GLU A 304 18.93 -3.50 -9.44
C GLU A 304 19.52 -4.58 -8.53
N THR A 305 19.48 -4.37 -7.21
CA THR A 305 20.14 -5.23 -6.22
C THR A 305 19.23 -5.54 -5.04
N ASP A 306 19.28 -6.78 -4.60
CA ASP A 306 18.62 -7.25 -3.37
C ASP A 306 19.36 -6.75 -2.12
N ILE A 307 18.61 -6.45 -1.05
CA ILE A 307 19.19 -6.16 0.26
C ILE A 307 19.24 -7.47 1.04
N ILE A 308 20.46 -7.96 1.30
CA ILE A 308 20.70 -9.24 1.98
C ILE A 308 21.22 -8.96 3.39
N THR A 309 20.53 -9.50 4.40
CA THR A 309 20.93 -9.42 5.81
C THR A 309 21.21 -10.82 6.34
N LYS A 310 22.50 -11.15 6.52
CA LYS A 310 22.91 -12.46 7.06
C LYS A 310 22.48 -12.63 8.52
N LEU A 311 22.02 -13.82 8.86
CA LEU A 311 21.68 -14.16 10.24
C LEU A 311 22.95 -14.40 11.06
N GLU A 312 23.30 -13.41 11.88
CA GLU A 312 24.42 -13.53 12.81
C GLU A 312 24.01 -12.97 14.19
N LYS A 313 24.40 -13.64 15.27
CA LYS A 313 24.01 -13.24 16.63
C LYS A 313 24.32 -11.77 16.97
N LYS A 314 25.44 -11.24 16.45
CA LYS A 314 25.88 -9.86 16.70
C LYS A 314 25.05 -8.79 15.98
N VAL A 315 24.35 -9.12 14.89
CA VAL A 315 23.54 -8.16 14.14
C VAL A 315 22.09 -8.12 14.60
N ILE A 316 21.66 -9.12 15.38
CA ILE A 316 20.33 -9.17 15.98
C ILE A 316 20.21 -8.10 17.06
N GLN A 317 19.24 -7.21 16.88
CA GLN A 317 18.90 -6.20 17.86
C GLN A 317 17.87 -6.77 18.84
N THR A 318 18.19 -6.70 20.14
CA THR A 318 17.31 -7.15 21.22
C THR A 318 17.19 -6.13 22.34
N ASN A 319 16.03 -6.12 22.99
CA ASN A 319 15.75 -5.32 24.18
C ASN A 319 15.96 -6.13 25.47
N SER A 320 16.24 -7.44 25.38
CA SER A 320 16.44 -8.31 26.54
C SER A 320 17.65 -7.86 27.37
N GLY A 321 17.43 -7.64 28.68
CA GLY A 321 18.49 -7.26 29.61
C GLY A 321 18.93 -5.79 29.53
N LYS A 322 18.21 -4.96 28.77
CA LYS A 322 18.48 -3.52 28.67
C LYS A 322 17.61 -2.71 29.62
N THR A 323 18.20 -1.67 30.19
CA THR A 323 17.52 -0.67 31.02
C THR A 323 16.61 0.22 30.16
N GLY A 324 15.65 0.92 30.79
CA GLY A 324 14.73 1.80 30.07
C GLY A 324 15.42 2.89 29.23
N SER A 325 16.55 3.43 29.71
CA SER A 325 17.36 4.39 28.96
C SER A 325 18.06 3.78 27.75
N GLU A 326 18.53 2.54 27.85
CA GLU A 326 19.15 1.81 26.73
C GLU A 326 18.12 1.41 25.67
N VAL A 327 16.91 1.03 26.08
CA VAL A 327 15.79 0.78 25.16
C VAL A 327 15.41 2.07 24.44
N MET A 328 15.30 3.19 25.16
CA MET A 328 15.03 4.50 24.54
C MET A 328 16.10 4.89 23.51
N LEU A 329 17.38 4.65 23.81
CA LEU A 329 18.48 4.96 22.88
C LEU A 329 18.42 4.11 21.59
N LEU A 330 18.00 2.84 21.68
CA LEU A 330 17.78 2.00 20.51
C LEU A 330 16.62 2.50 19.66
N LEU A 331 15.50 2.85 20.31
CA LEU A 331 14.33 3.39 19.63
C LEU A 331 14.69 4.69 18.89
N LEU A 332 15.45 5.59 19.52
CA LEU A 332 15.94 6.81 18.87
C LEU A 332 16.85 6.52 17.66
N LYS A 333 17.71 5.50 17.71
CA LYS A 333 18.52 5.09 16.55
C LYS A 333 17.66 4.51 15.43
N TYR A 334 16.63 3.73 15.80
CA TYR A 334 15.70 3.13 14.86
C TYR A 334 14.84 4.21 14.16
N CYS A 335 14.35 5.20 14.90
CA CYS A 335 13.61 6.33 14.34
C CYS A 335 14.47 7.28 13.48
N ASN A 336 15.76 7.45 13.81
CA ASN A 336 16.67 8.33 13.06
C ASN A 336 17.30 7.69 11.81
N SER A 337 17.12 6.38 11.60
CA SER A 337 17.62 5.65 10.42
C SER A 337 16.59 5.52 9.29
N GLY A 338 15.47 6.25 9.37
CA GLY A 338 14.59 6.49 8.24
C GLY A 338 15.26 7.38 7.17
N PRO A 339 14.88 7.24 5.90
CA PRO A 339 15.45 8.01 4.81
C PRO A 339 15.24 9.52 5.04
N ARG A 340 16.33 10.28 5.10
CA ARG A 340 16.29 11.76 5.09
C ARG A 340 15.75 12.21 3.73
N HIS A 341 14.57 12.82 3.72
CA HIS A 341 14.09 13.58 2.57
C HIS A 341 15.10 14.68 2.19
N PRO A 342 15.39 14.91 0.90
CA PRO A 342 16.07 16.13 0.48
C PRO A 342 15.17 17.32 0.81
N GLU A 343 15.78 18.32 1.43
CA GLU A 343 15.16 19.47 2.10
C GLU A 343 14.09 20.17 1.24
N ALA A 344 12.89 20.30 1.80
CA ALA A 344 11.94 21.36 1.46
C ALA A 344 11.88 22.34 2.65
N PRO A 345 11.64 23.65 2.43
CA PRO A 345 11.95 24.67 3.41
C PRO A 345 11.01 24.61 4.62
N THR A 346 11.62 24.42 5.79
CA THR A 346 11.18 24.82 7.14
C THR A 346 9.68 25.01 7.35
N ALA A 347 9.02 23.96 7.84
CA ALA A 347 7.96 24.08 8.83
C ALA A 347 8.30 23.14 9.99
N GLN A 348 8.51 23.70 11.18
CA GLN A 348 8.75 22.94 12.41
C GLN A 348 7.47 22.16 12.76
N VAL A 349 7.48 20.86 12.51
CA VAL A 349 6.52 19.91 13.08
C VAL A 349 7.29 19.05 14.11
N PRO A 350 6.80 18.87 15.34
CA PRO A 350 7.51 18.13 16.38
C PRO A 350 7.78 16.69 15.95
N LYS A 351 9.00 16.20 16.19
CA LYS A 351 9.48 14.85 15.84
C LYS A 351 8.92 13.72 16.74
N GLU A 352 7.91 13.98 17.57
CA GLU A 352 7.50 13.08 18.65
C GLU A 352 6.54 11.95 18.20
N ASP A 353 5.84 12.10 17.08
CA ASP A 353 4.79 11.13 16.68
C ASP A 353 5.27 9.89 15.92
N HIS A 354 6.56 9.78 15.56
CA HIS A 354 7.07 8.61 14.84
C HIS A 354 7.26 7.35 15.71
N CYS A 355 7.14 7.46 17.03
CA CYS A 355 7.53 6.40 17.97
C CYS A 355 6.34 5.69 18.66
N ALA A 356 5.14 6.27 18.60
CA ALA A 356 4.00 5.80 19.42
C ALA A 356 3.54 4.38 19.08
N THR A 357 3.66 3.95 17.82
CA THR A 357 3.15 2.64 17.37
C THR A 357 4.00 1.44 17.83
N LEU A 358 5.23 1.66 18.31
CA LEU A 358 6.11 0.60 18.85
C LEU A 358 5.94 0.42 20.37
N LEU A 359 5.51 1.44 21.09
CA LEU A 359 5.30 1.39 22.54
C LEU A 359 4.11 0.50 22.93
N GLU A 360 3.01 0.55 22.19
CA GLU A 360 1.80 -0.24 22.49
C GLU A 360 2.01 -1.76 22.39
N ARG A 361 2.98 -2.25 21.62
CA ARG A 361 3.32 -3.68 21.58
C ARG A 361 4.30 -4.13 22.66
N THR A 362 4.83 -3.21 23.46
CA THR A 362 5.81 -3.51 24.53
C THR A 362 5.24 -3.41 25.94
N GLU A 363 4.05 -2.84 26.12
CA GLU A 363 3.36 -2.72 27.41
C GLU A 363 2.20 -3.72 27.59
N GLU A 364 2.45 -5.01 27.41
CA GLU A 364 1.73 -6.05 28.15
C GLU A 364 2.70 -6.70 29.14
N SER A 365 2.85 -6.06 30.29
CA SER A 365 3.53 -6.64 31.45
C SER A 365 2.63 -7.69 32.10
N PRO A 366 3.14 -8.86 32.55
CA PRO A 366 2.34 -9.84 33.25
C PRO A 366 1.92 -9.26 34.60
N ARG A 367 0.61 -9.20 34.87
CA ARG A 367 0.08 -8.91 36.21
C ARG A 367 0.73 -9.87 37.20
N ARG A 368 1.47 -9.32 38.16
CA ARG A 368 1.99 -10.06 39.31
C ARG A 368 0.82 -10.73 40.03
N GLY A 369 0.98 -12.03 40.31
CA GLY A 369 0.08 -12.80 41.15
C GLY A 369 -0.09 -12.13 42.50
N VAL A 370 -1.35 -11.93 42.88
CA VAL A 370 -1.72 -11.61 44.25
C VAL A 370 -1.73 -12.95 45.00
N THR A 371 -0.74 -13.12 45.86
CA THR A 371 -0.72 -14.13 46.92
C THR A 371 -1.92 -13.92 47.84
N GLU A 372 -2.85 -14.88 47.85
CA GLU A 372 -3.82 -15.03 48.94
C GLU A 372 -3.08 -15.52 50.20
N GLN A 373 -3.11 -14.70 51.25
CA GLN A 373 -2.83 -15.13 52.62
C GLN A 373 -4.15 -15.56 53.27
N PRO A 374 -4.20 -16.70 53.98
CA PRO A 374 -5.41 -17.14 54.65
C PRO A 374 -5.59 -16.38 55.97
N ARG A 375 -6.82 -15.99 56.28
CA ARG A 375 -7.21 -15.68 57.66
C ARG A 375 -8.32 -16.62 58.11
N SER A 376 -8.01 -17.23 59.25
CA SER A 376 -8.82 -17.87 60.29
C SER A 376 -10.33 -17.71 60.21
#